data_AF-A0A523Y960-F1
#
_entry.id   AF-A0A523Y960-F1
#
_cell.length_a   1.000
_cell.length_b   1.000
_cell.length_c   1.000
_cell.angle_alpha   90.00
_cell.angle_beta   90.00
_cell.angle_gamma   90.00
#
_symmetry.space_group_name_H-M   'P 1'
#
loop_
_entity.id
_entity.type
_entity.pdbx_description
1 polymer ?
#
loop_
_entity_poly.entity_id
_entity_poly.type
_entity_poly.pdbx_seq_one_letter_code
_entity_poly.pdbx_strand_id
1 'polypeptide(L)' 'LYMAERQGHSWVSQLDLSVINFGKGKRMIVPNGRYDRKYRITVPTNHHEDVSG' A
#
# COMPACT_ATOMS: atom_id res chain seq x y z
N LEU A 1 3.54 1.14 -5.56
CA LEU A 1 3.88 2.41 -4.87
C LEU A 1 3.84 2.28 -3.35
N TYR A 2 2.75 1.78 -2.75
CA TYR A 2 2.69 1.48 -1.29
C TYR A 2 3.92 0.74 -0.74
N MET A 3 4.29 -0.40 -1.33
CA MET A 3 5.45 -1.18 -0.85
C MET A 3 6.75 -0.40 -0.99
N ALA A 4 6.92 0.33 -2.10
CA ALA A 4 8.11 1.11 -2.34
C ALA A 4 8.28 2.22 -1.28
N GLU A 5 7.19 2.90 -0.94
CA GLU A 5 7.17 3.92 0.11
C GLU A 5 7.42 3.30 1.50
N ARG A 6 6.77 2.17 1.81
CA ARG A 6 6.94 1.47 3.10
C ARG A 6 8.36 0.97 3.32
N GLN A 7 9.04 0.53 2.26
CA GLN A 7 10.42 0.05 2.31
C GLN A 7 11.46 1.18 2.18
N GLY A 8 11.03 2.44 2.12
CA GLY A 8 11.94 3.59 2.10
C GLY A 8 12.78 3.70 0.83
N HIS A 9 12.26 3.24 -0.33
CA HIS A 9 12.98 3.41 -1.58
C HIS A 9 13.13 4.90 -1.93
N SER A 10 14.37 5.34 -2.12
CA SER A 10 14.75 6.76 -2.29
C SER A 10 14.08 7.45 -3.48
N TRP A 11 13.75 6.72 -4.55
CA TRP A 11 13.08 7.30 -5.71
C TRP A 11 11.64 7.72 -5.42
N VAL A 12 11.01 7.20 -4.37
CA VAL A 12 9.62 7.56 -4.02
C VAL A 12 9.53 9.02 -3.59
N SER A 13 10.52 9.55 -2.89
CA SER A 13 10.55 10.96 -2.49
C SER A 13 10.75 11.92 -3.66
N GLN A 14 11.17 11.41 -4.83
CA GLN A 14 11.32 12.17 -6.06
C GLN A 14 10.02 12.25 -6.87
N LEU A 15 8.96 11.53 -6.46
CA LEU A 15 7.67 11.55 -7.13
C LEU A 15 6.73 12.58 -6.53
N ASP A 16 6.08 13.37 -7.38
CA ASP A 16 4.87 14.09 -7.00
C ASP A 16 3.69 13.13 -6.96
N LEU A 17 3.28 12.72 -5.76
CA LEU A 17 2.16 11.81 -5.57
C LEU A 17 0.80 12.46 -5.83
N SER A 18 0.71 13.80 -5.87
CA SER A 18 -0.56 14.53 -6.06
C SER A 18 -1.12 14.37 -7.47
N VAL A 19 -0.26 14.13 -8.46
CA VAL A 19 -0.64 13.92 -9.86
C VAL A 19 -0.91 12.45 -10.20
N ILE A 20 -0.62 11.53 -9.27
CA ILE A 20 -0.79 10.09 -9.50
C ILE A 20 -2.22 9.66 -9.10
N ASN A 21 -2.95 9.13 -10.07
CA ASN A 21 -4.28 8.58 -9.84
C ASN A 21 -4.21 7.10 -9.40
N PHE A 22 -4.51 6.82 -8.14
CA PHE A 22 -4.60 5.44 -7.59
C PHE A 22 -5.92 4.71 -7.94
N GLY A 23 -6.74 5.32 -8.78
CA GLY A 23 -8.06 4.83 -9.18
C GLY A 23 -9.14 5.09 -8.13
N LYS A 24 -10.36 4.69 -8.50
CA LYS A 24 -11.58 4.95 -7.71
C LYS A 24 -12.07 3.75 -6.88
N GLY A 25 -11.49 2.57 -7.08
CA GLY A 25 -11.86 1.36 -6.35
C GLY A 25 -11.11 1.20 -5.04
N LYS A 26 -11.76 0.59 -4.04
CA LYS A 26 -11.04 -0.04 -2.93
C LYS A 26 -10.56 -1.41 -3.42
N ARG A 27 -9.29 -1.74 -3.21
CA ARG A 27 -8.73 -3.05 -3.59
C ARG A 27 -8.28 -3.79 -2.34
N MET A 28 -8.48 -5.09 -2.26
CA MET A 28 -8.05 -5.90 -1.12
C MET A 28 -6.89 -6.77 -1.57
N ILE A 29 -5.71 -6.59 -0.97
CA ILE A 29 -4.55 -7.45 -1.26
C ILE A 29 -4.61 -8.69 -0.36
N VAL A 30 -4.97 -8.52 0.91
CA VAL A 30 -5.17 -9.62 1.87
C VAL A 30 -6.50 -9.46 2.61
N PRO A 31 -7.18 -10.59 2.91
CA PRO A 31 -8.31 -10.57 3.84
C PRO A 31 -7.83 -10.17 5.24
N ASN A 32 -8.73 -9.59 6.05
CA ASN A 32 -8.47 -9.18 7.43
C ASN A 32 -7.27 -8.22 7.62
N GLY A 33 -6.83 -7.54 6.56
CA GLY A 33 -5.78 -6.53 6.63
C GLY A 33 -6.28 -5.14 7.06
N ARG A 34 -5.34 -4.21 7.18
CA ARG A 34 -5.59 -2.79 7.42
C ARG A 34 -5.83 -2.06 6.09
N TYR A 35 -6.88 -1.23 6.03
CA TYR A 35 -7.09 -0.36 4.88
C TYR A 35 -6.16 0.86 4.88
N ASP A 36 -5.34 0.98 3.84
CA ASP A 36 -4.52 2.14 3.53
C ASP A 36 -5.32 3.15 2.69
N ARG A 37 -5.56 4.34 3.25
CA ARG A 37 -6.38 5.38 2.61
C ARG A 37 -5.65 6.09 1.46
N LYS A 38 -4.33 6.22 1.54
CA LYS A 38 -3.50 6.92 0.55
C LYS A 38 -3.52 6.18 -0.77
N TYR A 39 -3.37 4.86 -0.71
CA TYR A 39 -3.31 3.98 -1.88
C TYR A 39 -4.63 3.24 -2.16
N ARG A 40 -5.62 3.35 -1.27
CA ARG A 40 -6.95 2.73 -1.36
C ARG A 40 -6.90 1.21 -1.45
N ILE A 41 -5.98 0.62 -0.69
CA ILE A 41 -5.72 -0.82 -0.66
C ILE A 41 -5.83 -1.38 0.76
N THR A 42 -6.32 -2.60 0.91
CA THR A 42 -6.20 -3.35 2.18
C THR A 42 -4.89 -4.14 2.16
N VAL A 43 -4.04 -3.92 3.15
CA VAL A 43 -2.67 -4.45 3.28
C VAL A 43 -2.50 -5.19 4.61
N PRO A 44 -1.48 -6.05 4.76
CA PRO A 44 -1.22 -6.71 6.04
C PRO A 44 -1.08 -5.72 7.21
N THR A 45 -1.72 -6.03 8.32
CA THR A 45 -1.48 -5.37 9.61
C THR A 45 -0.07 -5.74 10.09
N ASN A 46 0.64 -4.89 10.85
CA ASN A 46 2.07 -5.05 11.17
C ASN A 46 2.45 -6.23 12.08
N HIS A 47 1.69 -7.32 12.07
CA HIS A 47 2.21 -8.64 12.42
C HIS A 47 2.78 -9.26 11.14
N HIS A 48 3.55 -10.34 11.25
CA HIS A 48 4.36 -10.91 10.17
C HIS A 48 3.56 -11.25 8.92
N GLU A 49 4.26 -11.73 7.89
CA GLU A 49 3.78 -12.26 6.61
C GLU A 49 2.79 -13.44 6.75
N ASP A 50 1.75 -13.29 7.56
CA ASP A 50 0.81 -14.31 7.95
C ASP A 50 -0.29 -14.43 6.90
N VAL A 51 0.09 -15.00 5.76
CA VAL A 51 -0.64 -16.05 5.04
C VAL A 51 0.32 -16.70 4.05
N SER A 52 1.32 -17.40 4.58
CA SER A 52 1.76 -18.68 4.01
C SER A 52 1.15 -19.77 4.89
N GLY A 53 -0.04 -20.25 4.52
CA GLY A 53 -0.83 -21.24 5.25
C GLY A 53 -2.25 -21.28 4.75
#